data_AF-A0A2V1GT34-F1
#
_entry.id   AF-A0A2V1GT34-F1
#
_cell.length_a   1.000
_cell.length_b   1.000
_cell.length_c   1.000
_cell.angle_alpha   90.00
_cell.angle_beta   90.00
_cell.angle_gamma   90.00
#
_symmetry.space_group_name_H-M   'P 1'
#
loop_
_entity.id
_entity.type
_entity.pdbx_description
1 polymer ?
#
loop_
_entity_poly.entity_id
_entity_poly.type
_entity_poly.pdbx_seq_one_letter_code
_entity_poly.pdbx_strand_id
1 'polypeptide(L)'
;MKSLILASFLTIFISPLLQAENSMKIHQEISLNSWFYSSDAKGTGFRDLTPVAPVGGNLEITLGAQRLNAVATALETWKRYLHVQQGLGVFVKFDKTACSSKQGILAHAGPWSEYRNFEQAPLKETFYPIALANELSGRQISEAPEIMVSFNLMLGTKNCLSDVVWYYGLDEKIPKGTISFYQVALHEIGRGLGFSANIRVNESLAADGG
;
A
#
# COMPACT_ATOMS: atom_id res chain seq x y z
N MET A 1 -12.42 10.07 56.38
CA MET A 1 -13.00 8.93 55.64
C MET A 1 -13.50 9.42 54.29
N LYS A 2 -13.12 8.71 53.22
CA LYS A 2 -13.58 8.76 51.81
C LYS A 2 -13.04 9.88 50.91
N SER A 3 -12.03 9.46 50.14
CA SER A 3 -11.58 9.90 48.82
C SER A 3 -12.74 10.20 47.84
N LEU A 4 -12.54 11.14 46.90
CA LEU A 4 -12.58 10.82 45.47
C LEU A 4 -11.87 11.93 44.65
N ILE A 5 -10.83 11.51 43.94
CA ILE A 5 -10.15 12.21 42.84
C ILE A 5 -11.10 12.17 41.64
N LEU A 6 -11.36 13.31 40.98
CA LEU A 6 -11.91 13.31 39.61
C LEU A 6 -11.07 14.21 38.70
N ALA A 7 -10.70 13.59 37.58
CA ALA A 7 -9.75 14.05 36.59
C ALA A 7 -10.26 15.22 35.75
N SER A 8 -9.34 16.12 35.42
CA SER A 8 -9.48 17.19 34.45
C SER A 8 -9.69 16.62 33.04
N PHE A 9 -10.88 16.79 32.48
CA PHE A 9 -11.12 16.60 31.05
C PHE A 9 -10.61 17.83 30.30
N LEU A 10 -9.46 17.68 29.64
CA LEU A 10 -8.95 18.67 28.69
C LEU A 10 -9.72 18.51 27.38
N THR A 11 -10.69 19.38 27.12
CA THR A 11 -11.36 19.53 25.82
C THR A 11 -10.34 20.07 24.80
N ILE A 12 -9.89 19.22 23.88
CA ILE A 12 -9.13 19.63 22.71
C ILE A 12 -10.11 20.30 21.73
N PHE A 13 -9.92 21.59 21.49
CA PHE A 13 -10.56 22.33 20.41
C PHE A 13 -10.06 21.79 19.07
N ILE A 14 -10.94 21.16 18.30
CA ILE A 14 -10.74 20.90 16.87
C ILE A 14 -11.09 22.21 16.15
N SER A 15 -10.10 22.86 15.55
CA SER A 15 -10.31 24.02 14.69
C SER A 15 -10.92 23.57 13.35
N PRO A 16 -11.93 24.28 12.81
CA PRO A 16 -12.56 23.92 11.55
C PRO A 16 -11.84 24.53 10.34
N LEU A 17 -11.80 23.73 9.26
CA LEU A 17 -11.82 24.07 7.84
C LEU A 17 -11.41 25.49 7.39
N LEU A 18 -10.44 25.54 6.46
CA LEU A 18 -10.57 26.38 5.26
C LEU A 18 -9.91 25.71 4.03
N GLN A 19 -10.70 25.71 2.94
CA GLN A 19 -10.56 25.28 1.53
C GLN A 19 -9.17 24.89 0.97
N ALA A 20 -9.07 23.81 0.17
CA ALA A 20 -9.39 23.73 -1.27
C ALA A 20 -8.94 22.39 -1.93
N GLU A 21 -9.89 21.76 -2.65
CA GLU A 21 -9.76 21.05 -3.94
C GLU A 21 -8.95 19.73 -4.12
N ASN A 22 -9.73 18.67 -4.41
CA ASN A 22 -9.43 17.51 -5.28
C ASN A 22 -8.33 16.48 -4.95
N SER A 23 -7.65 16.51 -3.81
CA SER A 23 -6.73 15.43 -3.43
C SER A 23 -6.94 14.97 -2.00
N MET A 24 -7.85 14.00 -1.82
CA MET A 24 -8.11 13.41 -0.50
C MET A 24 -6.95 12.49 -0.12
N LYS A 25 -5.94 13.02 0.59
CA LYS A 25 -4.99 12.21 1.36
C LYS A 25 -5.78 11.46 2.43
N ILE A 26 -5.84 10.14 2.33
CA ILE A 26 -6.52 9.32 3.34
C ILE A 26 -5.58 9.25 4.55
N HIS A 27 -5.81 10.12 5.53
CA HIS A 27 -5.09 10.10 6.80
C HIS A 27 -5.75 9.05 7.71
N GLN A 28 -5.35 7.80 7.53
CA GLN A 28 -5.46 6.80 8.61
C GLN A 28 -4.21 6.99 9.48
N GLU A 29 -4.30 6.93 10.82
CA GLU A 29 -3.14 6.96 11.73
C GLU A 29 -2.31 5.68 11.59
N ILE A 30 -1.66 5.57 10.44
CA ILE A 30 -0.52 4.71 10.12
C ILE A 30 0.69 5.45 10.73
N SER A 31 1.72 4.74 11.18
CA SER A 31 2.71 5.31 12.11
C SER A 31 3.18 6.71 11.72
N LEU A 32 3.51 7.55 12.70
CA LEU A 32 4.22 8.82 12.49
C LEU A 32 5.24 8.59 11.36
N ASN A 33 5.06 9.31 10.24
CA ASN A 33 5.85 9.24 8.99
C ASN A 33 5.36 8.32 7.85
N SER A 34 4.06 8.02 7.70
CA SER A 34 3.54 7.41 6.46
C SER A 34 2.23 8.02 5.97
N TRP A 35 2.02 8.03 4.65
CA TRP A 35 0.80 8.59 4.05
C TRP A 35 0.40 7.84 2.78
N PHE A 36 -0.89 7.82 2.49
CA PHE A 36 -1.45 7.17 1.31
C PHE A 36 -2.18 8.18 0.43
N TYR A 37 -1.97 8.04 -0.87
CA TYR A 37 -2.75 8.74 -1.88
C TYR A 37 -3.36 7.73 -2.83
N SER A 38 -4.67 7.83 -3.05
CA SER A 38 -5.37 7.04 -4.06
C SER A 38 -5.89 7.92 -5.18
N SER A 39 -5.59 7.52 -6.42
CA SER A 39 -6.17 8.16 -7.62
C SER A 39 -7.53 7.57 -8.02
N ASP A 40 -8.06 6.60 -7.27
CA ASP A 40 -9.32 5.95 -7.63
C ASP A 40 -10.49 6.96 -7.58
N ALA A 41 -11.49 6.74 -8.44
CA ALA A 41 -12.72 7.50 -8.39
C ALA A 41 -13.52 7.14 -7.12
N LYS A 42 -14.33 8.09 -6.64
CA LYS A 42 -15.25 7.84 -5.52
C LYS A 42 -16.17 6.66 -5.88
N GLY A 43 -16.29 5.69 -4.98
CA GLY A 43 -17.09 4.49 -5.20
C GLY A 43 -16.37 3.36 -5.92
N THR A 44 -15.06 3.46 -6.15
CA THR A 44 -14.26 2.41 -6.81
C THR A 44 -12.96 2.13 -6.05
N GLY A 45 -12.38 0.95 -6.25
CA GLY A 45 -11.04 0.60 -5.75
C GLY A 45 -10.87 0.86 -4.25
N PHE A 46 -9.86 1.65 -3.86
CA PHE A 46 -9.60 2.05 -2.48
C PHE A 46 -10.63 3.03 -1.90
N ARG A 47 -11.48 3.64 -2.74
CA ARG A 47 -12.54 4.58 -2.35
C ARG A 47 -13.94 3.99 -2.53
N ASP A 48 -14.02 2.67 -2.61
CA ASP A 48 -15.26 1.91 -2.71
C ASP A 48 -15.98 1.88 -1.37
N LEU A 49 -17.20 2.44 -1.32
CA LEU A 49 -18.00 2.56 -0.11
C LEU A 49 -18.98 1.39 0.07
N THR A 50 -18.90 0.36 -0.77
CA THR A 50 -19.77 -0.82 -0.67
C THR A 50 -19.63 -1.45 0.73
N PRO A 51 -20.73 -1.54 1.51
CA PRO A 51 -20.68 -2.16 2.83
C PRO A 51 -20.31 -3.64 2.74
N VAL A 52 -19.37 -4.05 3.58
CA VAL A 52 -18.94 -5.45 3.70
C VAL A 52 -18.74 -5.80 5.17
N ALA A 53 -18.91 -7.08 5.52
CA ALA A 53 -18.60 -7.54 6.87
C ALA A 53 -17.06 -7.61 7.06
N PRO A 54 -16.55 -7.38 8.28
CA PRO A 54 -15.18 -7.71 8.64
C PRO A 54 -14.78 -9.13 8.24
N VAL A 55 -13.54 -9.33 7.83
CA VAL A 55 -13.04 -10.62 7.36
C VAL A 55 -11.58 -10.84 7.76
N GLY A 56 -11.25 -12.02 8.27
CA GLY A 56 -9.87 -12.45 8.50
C GLY A 56 -9.00 -11.48 9.28
N GLY A 57 -9.53 -10.84 10.32
CA GLY A 57 -8.83 -9.82 11.12
C GLY A 57 -8.85 -8.39 10.54
N ASN A 58 -9.38 -8.20 9.33
CA ASN A 58 -9.66 -6.87 8.78
C ASN A 58 -11.03 -6.38 9.29
N LEU A 59 -11.02 -5.39 10.19
CA LEU A 59 -12.21 -4.89 10.87
C LEU A 59 -12.98 -3.80 10.10
N GLU A 60 -12.44 -3.38 8.95
CA GLU A 60 -13.06 -2.35 8.12
C GLU A 60 -14.39 -2.82 7.51
N ILE A 61 -15.35 -1.90 7.41
CA ILE A 61 -16.75 -2.20 7.04
C ILE A 61 -17.14 -1.74 5.62
N THR A 62 -16.19 -1.23 4.84
CA THR A 62 -16.36 -0.97 3.42
C THR A 62 -15.26 -1.65 2.62
N LEU A 63 -15.56 -1.99 1.36
CA LEU A 63 -14.61 -2.69 0.51
C LEU A 63 -13.32 -1.89 0.26
N GLY A 64 -13.45 -0.58 0.05
CA GLY A 64 -12.31 0.33 -0.11
C GLY A 64 -11.47 0.45 1.16
N ALA A 65 -12.12 0.52 2.33
CA ALA A 65 -11.42 0.56 3.60
C ALA A 65 -10.68 -0.75 3.89
N GLN A 66 -11.29 -1.93 3.61
CA GLN A 66 -10.59 -3.21 3.75
C GLN A 66 -9.35 -3.30 2.84
N ARG A 67 -9.45 -2.84 1.59
CA ARG A 67 -8.31 -2.75 0.66
C ARG A 67 -7.20 -1.86 1.20
N LEU A 68 -7.55 -0.65 1.65
CA LEU A 68 -6.57 0.30 2.17
C LEU A 68 -5.88 -0.24 3.42
N ASN A 69 -6.63 -0.80 4.36
CA ASN A 69 -6.10 -1.38 5.59
C ASN A 69 -5.13 -2.55 5.28
N ALA A 70 -5.41 -3.35 4.24
CA ALA A 70 -4.49 -4.40 3.82
C ALA A 70 -3.16 -3.86 3.27
N VAL A 71 -3.17 -2.79 2.45
CA VAL A 71 -1.91 -2.16 1.99
C VAL A 71 -1.18 -1.46 3.14
N ALA A 72 -1.91 -0.78 4.03
CA ALA A 72 -1.34 -0.16 5.22
C ALA A 72 -0.65 -1.19 6.12
N THR A 73 -1.30 -2.33 6.38
CA THR A 73 -0.74 -3.43 7.18
C THR A 73 0.49 -4.04 6.50
N ALA A 74 0.50 -4.12 5.16
CA ALA A 74 1.66 -4.57 4.40
C ALA A 74 2.85 -3.62 4.54
N LEU A 75 2.61 -2.30 4.45
CA LEU A 75 3.64 -1.28 4.67
C LEU A 75 4.20 -1.34 6.10
N GLU A 76 3.32 -1.44 7.11
CA GLU A 76 3.75 -1.59 8.51
C GLU A 76 4.54 -2.88 8.75
N THR A 77 4.25 -3.94 8.01
CA THR A 77 5.05 -5.16 8.08
C THR A 77 6.47 -4.95 7.57
N TRP A 78 6.67 -4.25 6.47
CA TRP A 78 8.01 -3.89 6.01
C TRP A 78 8.74 -2.98 7.01
N LYS A 79 8.05 -1.99 7.57
CA LYS A 79 8.62 -1.08 8.57
C LYS A 79 9.08 -1.76 9.86
N ARG A 80 8.58 -2.96 10.18
CA ARG A 80 9.11 -3.77 11.31
C ARG A 80 10.50 -4.35 11.03
N TYR A 81 10.86 -4.55 9.76
CA TYR A 81 12.14 -5.13 9.36
C TYR A 81 13.15 -4.08 8.85
N LEU A 82 12.67 -2.88 8.53
CA LEU A 82 13.48 -1.79 7.99
C LEU A 82 13.53 -0.64 8.99
N HIS A 83 14.73 -0.08 9.18
CA HIS A 83 14.88 1.18 9.91
C HIS A 83 14.47 2.34 9.01
N VAL A 84 13.19 2.69 9.03
CA VAL A 84 12.62 3.81 8.26
C VAL A 84 12.58 5.05 9.13
N GLN A 85 13.44 6.03 8.86
CA GLN A 85 13.47 7.31 9.55
C GLN A 85 12.77 8.42 8.76
N GLN A 86 12.86 8.34 7.43
CA GLN A 86 12.20 9.25 6.51
C GLN A 86 10.75 8.82 6.27
N GLY A 87 9.93 9.73 5.75
CA GLY A 87 8.54 9.42 5.44
C GLY A 87 8.41 8.38 4.33
N LEU A 88 7.39 7.52 4.40
CA LEU A 88 6.96 6.65 3.30
C LEU A 88 5.56 7.02 2.83
N GLY A 89 5.50 7.68 1.68
CA GLY A 89 4.31 7.91 0.88
C GLY A 89 4.05 6.74 -0.07
N VAL A 90 2.79 6.31 -0.14
CA VAL A 90 2.37 5.25 -1.08
C VAL A 90 1.25 5.79 -1.97
N PHE A 91 1.51 5.84 -3.26
CA PHE A 91 0.50 5.98 -4.29
C PHE A 91 -0.13 4.62 -4.56
N VAL A 92 -1.45 4.54 -4.45
CA VAL A 92 -2.20 3.29 -4.68
C VAL A 92 -3.36 3.51 -5.65
N LYS A 93 -3.60 2.56 -6.54
CA LYS A 93 -4.78 2.57 -7.41
C LYS A 93 -5.23 1.17 -7.79
N PHE A 94 -6.44 1.10 -8.31
CA PHE A 94 -6.94 -0.05 -9.05
C PHE A 94 -7.02 0.27 -10.54
N ASP A 95 -6.37 -0.54 -11.37
CA ASP A 95 -6.41 -0.43 -12.83
C ASP A 95 -6.93 -1.70 -13.48
N LYS A 96 -7.29 -1.59 -14.76
CA LYS A 96 -7.49 -2.75 -15.63
C LYS A 96 -6.12 -3.17 -16.18
N THR A 97 -5.61 -4.29 -15.69
CA THR A 97 -4.36 -4.88 -16.19
C THR A 97 -4.63 -6.06 -17.13
N ALA A 98 -3.59 -6.52 -17.83
CA ALA A 98 -3.69 -7.65 -18.74
C ALA A 98 -4.17 -8.90 -18.00
N CYS A 99 -5.24 -9.50 -18.51
CA CYS A 99 -5.88 -10.65 -17.90
C CYS A 99 -6.66 -11.48 -18.92
N SER A 100 -6.80 -12.76 -18.63
CA SER A 100 -7.60 -13.75 -19.35
C SER A 100 -8.30 -14.67 -18.35
N SER A 101 -9.14 -15.58 -18.83
CA SER A 101 -9.79 -16.56 -17.95
C SER A 101 -8.83 -17.48 -17.18
N LYS A 102 -7.58 -17.64 -17.65
CA LYS A 102 -6.60 -18.59 -17.07
C LYS A 102 -5.39 -17.93 -16.39
N GLN A 103 -5.08 -16.68 -16.70
CA GLN A 103 -3.91 -15.97 -16.19
C GLN A 103 -4.16 -14.46 -16.18
N GLY A 104 -3.51 -13.74 -15.29
CA GLY A 104 -3.53 -12.29 -15.26
C GLY A 104 -2.51 -11.71 -14.31
N ILE A 105 -2.16 -10.45 -14.54
CA ILE A 105 -1.32 -9.67 -13.63
C ILE A 105 -2.20 -9.27 -12.45
N LEU A 106 -1.82 -9.66 -11.23
CA LEU A 106 -2.57 -9.38 -10.01
C LEU A 106 -2.36 -7.94 -9.54
N ALA A 107 -1.11 -7.49 -9.60
CA ALA A 107 -0.69 -6.15 -9.27
C ALA A 107 0.69 -5.88 -9.89
N HIS A 108 1.10 -4.62 -9.89
CA HIS A 108 2.47 -4.22 -10.19
C HIS A 108 2.84 -3.01 -9.35
N ALA A 109 4.12 -2.90 -9.01
CA ALA A 109 4.66 -1.82 -8.23
C ALA A 109 6.12 -1.56 -8.55
N GLY A 110 6.57 -0.38 -8.15
CA GLY A 110 7.95 0.03 -8.20
C GLY A 110 8.17 1.29 -7.39
N PRO A 111 9.43 1.70 -7.22
CA PRO A 111 9.72 3.01 -6.68
C PRO A 111 9.10 4.07 -7.59
N TRP A 112 8.59 5.14 -7.00
CA TRP A 112 8.04 6.26 -7.75
C TRP A 112 9.09 6.89 -8.67
N SER A 113 10.32 6.95 -8.19
CA SER A 113 11.48 7.44 -8.93
C SER A 113 12.77 6.85 -8.38
N GLU A 114 13.84 6.98 -9.16
CA GLU A 114 15.19 6.61 -8.78
C GLU A 114 16.10 7.84 -8.83
N TYR A 115 17.04 7.91 -7.89
CA TYR A 115 18.00 9.00 -7.79
C TYR A 115 19.43 8.47 -7.87
N ARG A 116 20.29 9.25 -8.52
CA ARG A 116 21.74 9.01 -8.59
C ARG A 116 22.50 10.26 -8.19
N ASN A 117 23.72 10.10 -7.68
CA ASN A 117 24.64 11.21 -7.34
C ASN A 117 24.05 12.26 -6.37
N PHE A 118 23.18 11.84 -5.44
CA PHE A 118 22.70 12.69 -4.37
C PHE A 118 23.74 12.77 -3.24
N GLU A 119 23.59 13.77 -2.35
CA GLU A 119 24.46 13.92 -1.19
C GLU A 119 24.40 12.66 -0.32
N GLN A 120 25.56 12.15 0.12
CA GLN A 120 25.70 10.88 0.87
C GLN A 120 25.37 9.60 0.08
N ALA A 121 25.20 9.65 -1.25
CA ALA A 121 25.10 8.44 -2.06
C ALA A 121 26.36 7.56 -1.89
N PRO A 122 26.23 6.27 -1.50
CA PRO A 122 27.38 5.40 -1.23
C PRO A 122 28.26 5.14 -2.45
N LEU A 123 27.65 5.03 -3.63
CA LEU A 123 28.34 4.80 -4.90
C LEU A 123 27.94 5.89 -5.92
N LYS A 124 28.93 6.36 -6.67
CA LYS A 124 28.71 7.29 -7.80
C LYS A 124 28.07 6.54 -8.96
N GLU A 125 27.36 7.28 -9.81
CA GLU A 125 26.70 6.77 -11.03
C GLU A 125 25.83 5.52 -10.77
N THR A 126 25.28 5.41 -9.56
CA THR A 126 24.39 4.31 -9.14
C THR A 126 23.01 4.88 -8.85
N PHE A 127 21.98 4.23 -9.39
CA PHE A 127 20.58 4.58 -9.14
C PHE A 127 20.08 3.88 -7.89
N TYR A 128 19.39 4.63 -7.05
CA TYR A 128 18.76 4.17 -5.82
C TYR A 128 17.27 4.48 -5.87
N PRO A 129 16.39 3.53 -5.50
CA PRO A 129 14.98 3.81 -5.23
C PRO A 129 14.82 5.03 -4.30
N ILE A 130 13.86 5.91 -4.57
CA ILE A 130 13.64 7.15 -3.79
C ILE A 130 13.55 6.90 -2.28
N ALA A 131 12.89 5.82 -1.83
CA ALA A 131 12.81 5.46 -0.42
C ALA A 131 14.22 5.28 0.19
N LEU A 132 15.09 4.52 -0.48
CA LEU A 132 16.45 4.29 -0.04
C LEU A 132 17.31 5.55 -0.16
N ALA A 133 17.12 6.35 -1.22
CA ALA A 133 17.84 7.60 -1.39
C ALA A 133 17.51 8.60 -0.26
N ASN A 134 16.25 8.68 0.17
CA ASN A 134 15.84 9.51 1.30
C ASN A 134 16.54 9.05 2.58
N GLU A 135 16.51 7.76 2.90
CA GLU A 135 17.18 7.21 4.09
C GLU A 135 18.69 7.47 4.08
N LEU A 136 19.35 7.23 2.93
CA LEU A 136 20.80 7.44 2.80
C LEU A 136 21.21 8.91 2.87
N SER A 137 20.35 9.84 2.44
CA SER A 137 20.61 11.28 2.51
C SER A 137 20.16 11.93 3.82
N GLY A 138 19.48 11.19 4.69
CA GLY A 138 18.91 11.68 5.95
C GLY A 138 17.80 12.73 5.78
N ARG A 139 17.24 12.87 4.58
CA ARG A 139 16.19 13.85 4.28
C ARG A 139 15.25 13.38 3.17
N GLN A 140 14.10 14.03 3.10
CA GLN A 140 13.20 13.90 1.97
C GLN A 140 13.78 14.62 0.73
N ILE A 141 14.05 13.88 -0.34
CA ILE A 141 14.59 14.42 -1.61
C ILE A 141 13.46 14.95 -2.51
N SER A 142 12.25 14.39 -2.41
CA SER A 142 11.08 14.72 -3.23
C SER A 142 9.79 14.75 -2.40
N GLU A 143 8.83 15.61 -2.75
CA GLU A 143 7.49 15.60 -2.12
C GLU A 143 6.56 14.51 -2.70
N ALA A 144 6.96 13.86 -3.78
CA ALA A 144 6.25 12.73 -4.37
C ALA A 144 6.26 11.52 -3.43
N PRO A 145 5.30 10.59 -3.55
CA PRO A 145 5.34 9.35 -2.77
C PRO A 145 6.58 8.53 -3.15
N GLU A 146 7.04 7.66 -2.25
CA GLU A 146 8.17 6.78 -2.49
C GLU A 146 7.78 5.58 -3.35
N ILE A 147 6.55 5.10 -3.17
CA ILE A 147 6.09 3.83 -3.73
C ILE A 147 4.85 4.08 -4.60
N MET A 148 4.79 3.43 -5.76
CA MET A 148 3.58 3.31 -6.55
C MET A 148 3.15 1.85 -6.62
N VAL A 149 1.88 1.58 -6.34
CA VAL A 149 1.28 0.25 -6.50
C VAL A 149 -0.04 0.36 -7.28
N SER A 150 -0.24 -0.53 -8.25
CA SER A 150 -1.51 -0.69 -8.95
C SER A 150 -1.98 -2.14 -8.87
N PHE A 151 -3.23 -2.34 -8.45
CA PHE A 151 -3.87 -3.64 -8.32
C PHE A 151 -4.88 -3.87 -9.45
N ASN A 152 -5.05 -5.13 -9.84
CA ASN A 152 -5.99 -5.50 -10.90
C ASN A 152 -7.44 -5.45 -10.43
N LEU A 153 -8.21 -4.53 -11.02
CA LEU A 153 -9.64 -4.36 -10.78
C LEU A 153 -10.50 -5.46 -11.42
N MET A 154 -9.96 -6.17 -12.42
CA MET A 154 -10.70 -7.14 -13.21
C MET A 154 -10.74 -8.53 -12.58
N LEU A 155 -9.97 -8.82 -11.53
CA LEU A 155 -9.90 -10.16 -10.92
C LEU A 155 -11.30 -10.67 -10.54
N GLY A 156 -11.63 -11.91 -10.94
CA GLY A 156 -12.92 -12.54 -10.67
C GLY A 156 -14.03 -12.15 -11.63
N THR A 157 -13.74 -11.33 -12.64
CA THR A 157 -14.69 -11.04 -13.73
C THR A 157 -14.61 -12.11 -14.82
N LYS A 158 -15.64 -12.20 -15.68
CA LYS A 158 -15.82 -13.26 -16.70
C LYS A 158 -14.58 -13.57 -17.57
N ASN A 159 -13.68 -12.60 -17.77
CA ASN A 159 -12.48 -12.73 -18.61
C ASN A 159 -11.18 -12.53 -17.84
N CYS A 160 -11.20 -12.63 -16.51
CA CYS A 160 -10.01 -12.42 -15.70
C CYS A 160 -10.04 -13.29 -14.45
N LEU A 161 -9.44 -14.48 -14.55
CA LEU A 161 -9.40 -15.50 -13.49
C LEU A 161 -10.78 -15.65 -12.81
N SER A 162 -11.80 -15.98 -13.61
CA SER A 162 -13.22 -15.79 -13.27
C SER A 162 -13.71 -16.53 -12.02
N ASP A 163 -12.99 -17.59 -11.62
CA ASP A 163 -13.31 -18.40 -10.43
C ASP A 163 -12.48 -18.00 -9.20
N VAL A 164 -11.74 -16.89 -9.28
CA VAL A 164 -10.82 -16.43 -8.25
C VAL A 164 -11.13 -14.99 -7.89
N VAL A 165 -11.30 -14.71 -6.60
CA VAL A 165 -11.56 -13.36 -6.09
C VAL A 165 -10.52 -12.94 -5.05
N TRP A 166 -10.46 -11.64 -4.77
CA TRP A 166 -9.64 -11.12 -3.69
C TRP A 166 -10.19 -11.51 -2.32
N TYR A 167 -9.30 -12.00 -1.46
CA TYR A 167 -9.52 -12.12 -0.02
C TYR A 167 -8.81 -10.96 0.69
N TYR A 168 -9.59 -10.11 1.37
CA TYR A 168 -9.08 -8.91 2.05
C TYR A 168 -8.79 -9.13 3.55
N GLY A 169 -8.82 -10.39 4.02
CA GLY A 169 -8.35 -10.72 5.35
C GLY A 169 -6.85 -10.49 5.50
N LEU A 170 -6.43 -10.18 6.72
CA LEU A 170 -5.03 -9.99 7.11
C LEU A 170 -4.41 -11.26 7.72
N ASP A 171 -5.23 -12.28 7.95
CA ASP A 171 -4.79 -13.58 8.43
C ASP A 171 -4.20 -14.46 7.32
N GLU A 172 -3.54 -15.54 7.72
CA GLU A 172 -2.95 -16.52 6.81
C GLU A 172 -3.95 -17.62 6.41
N LYS A 173 -5.25 -17.43 6.69
CA LYS A 173 -6.30 -18.44 6.47
C LYS A 173 -7.02 -18.18 5.15
N ILE A 174 -6.28 -18.27 4.06
CA ILE A 174 -6.77 -17.94 2.71
C ILE A 174 -7.82 -18.96 2.26
N PRO A 175 -9.10 -18.56 2.07
CA PRO A 175 -10.14 -19.48 1.61
C PRO A 175 -9.86 -20.03 0.20
N LYS A 176 -10.31 -21.27 -0.06
CA LYS A 176 -10.21 -21.88 -1.39
C LYS A 176 -10.92 -21.00 -2.44
N GLY A 177 -10.30 -20.81 -3.61
CA GLY A 177 -10.84 -19.97 -4.68
C GLY A 177 -10.61 -18.47 -4.47
N THR A 178 -9.69 -18.10 -3.56
CA THR A 178 -9.33 -16.69 -3.33
C THR A 178 -7.82 -16.48 -3.38
N ILE A 179 -7.41 -15.24 -3.61
CA ILE A 179 -6.02 -14.78 -3.50
C ILE A 179 -5.95 -13.75 -2.38
N SER A 180 -4.96 -13.88 -1.50
CA SER A 180 -4.74 -12.90 -0.42
C SER A 180 -4.28 -11.56 -1.00
N PHE A 181 -5.11 -10.53 -0.84
CA PHE A 181 -4.76 -9.17 -1.23
C PHE A 181 -3.62 -8.62 -0.37
N TYR A 182 -3.62 -8.94 0.93
CA TYR A 182 -2.56 -8.53 1.86
C TYR A 182 -1.19 -9.09 1.46
N GLN A 183 -1.08 -10.38 1.10
CA GLN A 183 0.18 -10.97 0.67
C GLN A 183 0.68 -10.39 -0.66
N VAL A 184 -0.22 -10.15 -1.62
CA VAL A 184 0.13 -9.47 -2.87
C VAL A 184 0.60 -8.05 -2.57
N ALA A 185 -0.10 -7.30 -1.72
CA ALA A 185 0.33 -5.96 -1.30
C ALA A 185 1.70 -5.98 -0.61
N LEU A 186 1.99 -6.97 0.23
CA LEU A 186 3.29 -7.14 0.86
C LEU A 186 4.41 -7.33 -0.17
N HIS A 187 4.17 -8.18 -1.18
CA HIS A 187 5.10 -8.40 -2.29
C HIS A 187 5.33 -7.12 -3.10
N GLU A 188 4.26 -6.44 -3.50
CA GLU A 188 4.34 -5.22 -4.30
C GLU A 188 4.97 -4.04 -3.55
N ILE A 189 4.71 -3.87 -2.25
CA ILE A 189 5.42 -2.87 -1.44
C ILE A 189 6.93 -3.18 -1.39
N GLY A 190 7.31 -4.47 -1.35
CA GLY A 190 8.71 -4.88 -1.48
C GLY A 190 9.34 -4.40 -2.79
N ARG A 191 8.62 -4.58 -3.91
CA ARG A 191 9.03 -4.04 -5.22
C ARG A 191 9.15 -2.51 -5.19
N GLY A 192 8.18 -1.84 -4.56
CA GLY A 192 8.18 -0.41 -4.29
C GLY A 192 9.43 0.11 -3.58
N LEU A 193 9.90 -0.66 -2.61
CA LEU A 193 11.11 -0.38 -1.83
C LEU A 193 12.41 -0.76 -2.56
N GLY A 194 12.32 -1.32 -3.78
CA GLY A 194 13.45 -1.73 -4.60
C GLY A 194 13.93 -3.17 -4.38
N PHE A 195 13.19 -3.99 -3.63
CA PHE A 195 13.47 -5.42 -3.57
C PHE A 195 12.99 -6.10 -4.84
N SER A 196 13.88 -6.82 -5.52
CA SER A 196 13.55 -7.65 -6.66
C SER A 196 13.98 -9.09 -6.41
N ALA A 197 13.13 -10.03 -6.81
CA ALA A 197 13.45 -11.45 -6.83
C ALA A 197 13.47 -11.91 -8.28
N ASN A 198 14.60 -12.50 -8.68
CA ASN A 198 14.74 -13.15 -9.98
C ASN A 198 14.84 -14.65 -9.72
N ILE A 199 14.06 -15.45 -10.45
CA ILE A 199 14.21 -16.90 -10.46
C ILE A 199 14.62 -17.34 -11.85
N ARG A 200 15.57 -18.28 -11.92
CA ARG A 200 15.85 -19.00 -13.16
C ARG A 200 14.80 -20.10 -13.29
N VAL A 201 13.93 -19.97 -14.28
CA VAL A 201 12.98 -21.03 -14.61
C VAL A 201 13.51 -21.84 -15.79
N ASN A 202 13.48 -23.17 -15.68
CA ASN A 202 13.83 -24.08 -16.77
C ASN A 202 12.62 -24.41 -17.67
N GLU A 203 11.41 -23.98 -17.29
CA GLU A 203 10.19 -24.00 -18.10
C GLU A 203 9.35 -22.75 -17.80
N SER A 204 8.50 -22.33 -18.74
CA SER A 204 7.82 -21.03 -18.77
C SER A 204 6.84 -20.80 -17.60
N LEU A 205 7.36 -20.41 -16.45
CA LEU A 205 6.65 -19.58 -15.49
C LEU A 205 7.39 -18.25 -15.47
N ALA A 206 6.87 -17.28 -16.24
CA ALA A 206 7.39 -15.93 -16.21
C ALA A 206 7.26 -15.40 -14.77
N ALA A 207 8.39 -15.23 -14.10
CA ALA A 207 8.50 -14.15 -13.13
C ALA A 207 8.27 -12.88 -13.95
N ASP A 208 7.10 -12.24 -13.79
CA ASP A 208 6.97 -10.91 -14.37
C ASP A 208 8.04 -10.03 -13.70
N GLY A 209 8.85 -9.42 -14.55
CA GLY A 209 9.88 -8.48 -14.18
C GLY A 209 9.73 -7.32 -15.15
N GLY A 210 9.57 -6.12 -14.60
CA GLY A 210 9.42 -4.87 -15.35
C GLY A 210 7.99 -4.45 -15.56
#